data_AF-A0A914PJN3-F1
#
_entry.id   AF-A0A914PJN3-F1
#
_cell.length_a   1.000
_cell.length_b   1.000
_cell.length_c   1.000
_cell.angle_alpha   90.00
_cell.angle_beta   90.00
_cell.angle_gamma   90.00
#
_symmetry.space_group_name_H-M   'P 1'
#
loop_
_entity.id
_entity.type
_entity.pdbx_description
1 polymer ?
#
loop_
_entity_poly.entity_id
_entity_poly.type
_entity_poly.pdbx_seq_one_letter_code
_entity_poly.pdbx_strand_id
1 'polypeptide(L)'
;MSGDLSVEDDIKIPVVLLFNLEAQKLLNHHFKKPVVIRMGKNPINPALIVVEYFKGTRKYEADKTMPVANQMLTLDAKKETMRINFRFNGINKESKADEKQKAVADNIELLSSHISFINPADLKNFINHIRKIAYSLLGFQNELDEKELKQIKDLISRVIVHQDDDIPKSITTKFEKLSSHGTTSVICNLSKEKPMGCKLLI
;
A
#
# COMPACT_ATOMS: atom_id res chain seq x y z
N MET A 1 6.61 32.23 27.15
CA MET A 1 5.77 32.32 25.94
C MET A 1 4.37 31.93 26.37
N SER A 2 3.47 32.90 26.51
CA SER A 2 2.05 32.65 26.82
C SER A 2 1.35 32.15 25.56
N GLY A 3 0.50 31.12 25.69
CA GLY A 3 -0.40 30.69 24.63
C GLY A 3 -1.73 30.31 25.28
N ASP A 4 -2.75 31.10 24.97
CA ASP A 4 -4.15 30.82 25.28
C ASP A 4 -4.52 29.38 24.89
N LEU A 5 -5.09 28.63 25.83
CA LEU A 5 -5.61 27.27 25.60
C LEU A 5 -7.01 27.28 24.94
N SER A 6 -7.51 28.45 24.56
CA SER A 6 -8.89 28.67 24.11
C SER A 6 -9.06 28.71 22.59
N VAL A 7 -7.97 28.66 21.83
CA VAL A 7 -7.98 28.61 20.36
C VAL A 7 -7.33 27.29 19.95
N GLU A 8 -8.09 26.43 19.26
CA GLU A 8 -7.48 25.27 18.60
C GLU A 8 -6.44 25.79 17.61
N ASP A 9 -5.18 25.37 17.79
CA ASP A 9 -4.11 25.70 16.86
C ASP A 9 -4.47 25.16 15.46
N ASP A 10 -4.85 26.06 14.56
CA ASP A 10 -5.22 25.75 13.16
C ASP A 10 -4.03 25.16 12.36
N ILE A 11 -2.81 25.25 12.90
CA ILE A 11 -1.60 24.73 12.26
C ILE A 11 -1.44 23.24 12.58
N LYS A 12 -1.96 22.39 11.69
CA LYS A 12 -1.70 20.94 11.71
C LYS A 12 -0.30 20.62 11.21
N ILE A 13 0.70 20.70 12.08
CA ILE A 13 2.08 20.27 11.74
C ILE A 13 2.12 18.75 11.63
N PRO A 14 2.44 18.16 10.45
CA PRO A 14 2.54 16.72 10.31
C PRO A 14 3.77 16.20 11.06
N VAL A 15 3.54 15.35 12.06
CA VAL A 15 4.60 14.71 12.85
C VAL A 15 4.88 13.32 12.27
N VAL A 16 6.13 13.06 11.90
CA VAL A 16 6.60 11.74 11.46
C VAL A 16 7.58 11.21 12.49
N LEU A 17 7.23 10.08 13.12
CA LEU A 17 8.11 9.39 14.06
C LEU A 17 8.98 8.38 13.31
N LEU A 18 10.29 8.46 13.52
CA LEU A 18 11.27 7.51 12.99
C LEU A 18 11.78 6.65 14.16
N PHE A 19 11.83 5.34 13.98
CA PHE A 19 12.46 4.45 14.96
C PHE A 19 13.98 4.46 14.78
N ASN A 20 14.70 3.92 15.78
CA ASN A 20 16.15 4.07 15.91
C ASN A 20 16.93 3.67 14.64
N LEU A 21 16.53 2.58 13.98
CA LEU A 21 17.22 2.11 12.78
C LEU A 21 17.00 3.02 11.56
N GLU A 22 15.77 3.50 11.32
CA GLU A 22 15.48 4.46 10.25
C GLU A 22 16.14 5.81 10.52
N ALA A 23 16.08 6.28 11.77
CA ALA A 23 16.69 7.52 12.20
C ALA A 23 18.21 7.50 12.00
N GLN A 24 18.88 6.43 12.44
CA GLN A 24 20.32 6.27 12.23
C GLN A 24 20.68 6.25 10.74
N LYS A 25 19.91 5.53 9.90
CA LYS A 25 20.15 5.53 8.45
C LYS A 25 19.99 6.92 7.84
N LEU A 26 18.95 7.65 8.22
CA LEU A 26 18.68 9.00 7.73
C LEU A 26 19.80 9.97 8.15
N LEU A 27 20.15 9.97 9.43
CA LEU A 27 21.21 10.81 10.00
C LEU A 27 22.56 10.49 9.38
N ASN A 28 22.93 9.20 9.28
CA ASN A 28 24.18 8.78 8.64
C ASN A 28 24.26 9.19 7.17
N HIS A 29 23.12 9.26 6.47
CA HIS A 29 23.09 9.74 5.09
C HIS A 29 23.20 11.27 5.01
N HIS A 30 22.46 11.98 5.87
CA HIS A 30 22.48 13.45 5.97
C HIS A 30 23.86 14.01 6.36
N PHE A 31 24.57 13.36 7.28
CA PHE A 31 25.92 13.79 7.68
C PHE A 31 26.97 13.55 6.58
N LYS A 32 26.74 12.60 5.67
CA LYS A 32 27.67 12.32 4.57
C LYS A 32 27.46 13.26 3.40
N LYS A 33 26.22 13.65 3.11
CA LYS A 33 25.85 14.51 1.98
C LYS A 33 24.60 15.32 2.33
N PRO A 34 24.46 16.56 1.83
CA PRO A 34 23.20 17.27 1.94
C PRO A 34 22.09 16.46 1.25
N VAL A 35 21.02 16.14 1.99
CA VAL A 35 19.87 15.37 1.52
C VAL A 35 18.63 16.26 1.57
N VAL A 36 17.85 16.26 0.49
CA VAL A 36 16.49 16.82 0.46
C VAL A 36 15.51 15.70 0.77
N ILE A 37 14.72 15.87 1.83
CA ILE A 37 13.74 14.88 2.29
C ILE A 37 12.34 15.38 1.94
N ARG A 38 11.57 14.56 1.24
CA ARG A 38 10.13 14.80 1.02
C ARG A 38 9.33 13.99 2.03
N MET A 39 8.50 14.68 2.80
CA MET A 39 7.47 14.04 3.62
C MET A 39 6.13 14.11 2.88
N GLY A 40 5.42 13.00 2.79
CA GLY A 40 4.12 12.96 2.14
C GLY A 40 3.33 11.75 2.58
N LYS A 41 1.99 11.89 2.58
CA LYS A 41 1.06 10.81 2.89
C LYS A 41 1.23 9.61 1.95
N ASN A 42 1.60 9.87 0.69
CA ASN A 42 1.77 8.86 -0.34
C ASN A 42 3.27 8.63 -0.64
N PRO A 43 3.71 7.37 -0.73
CA PRO A 43 5.10 7.04 -1.03
C PRO A 43 5.41 7.32 -2.51
N ILE A 44 6.10 8.42 -2.83
CA ILE A 44 6.49 8.80 -4.20
C ILE A 44 7.99 8.63 -4.39
N ASN A 45 8.41 8.14 -5.56
CA ASN A 45 9.83 8.10 -5.95
C ASN A 45 10.33 9.52 -6.28
N PRO A 46 11.23 10.12 -5.48
CA PRO A 46 11.71 11.48 -5.70
C PRO A 46 12.47 11.66 -7.01
N ALA A 47 13.19 10.61 -7.46
CA ALA A 47 13.93 10.65 -8.71
C ALA A 47 13.00 10.83 -9.91
N LEU A 48 11.77 10.31 -9.82
CA LEU A 48 10.78 10.42 -10.89
C LEU A 48 10.29 11.86 -11.03
N ILE A 49 10.00 12.54 -9.92
CA ILE A 49 9.62 13.98 -9.90
C ILE A 49 10.71 14.84 -10.56
N VAL A 50 11.97 14.57 -10.22
CA VAL A 50 13.12 15.33 -10.74
C VAL A 50 13.30 15.10 -12.24
N VAL A 51 13.19 13.86 -12.70
CA VAL A 51 13.26 13.52 -14.13
C VAL A 51 12.15 14.21 -14.92
N GLU A 52 10.93 14.26 -14.39
CA GLU A 52 9.82 14.97 -15.04
C GLU A 52 10.02 16.48 -15.07
N TYR A 53 10.55 17.06 -14.00
CA TYR A 53 10.90 18.48 -13.95
C TYR A 53 11.92 18.84 -15.04
N PHE A 54 12.99 18.06 -15.20
CA PHE A 54 14.01 18.29 -16.22
C PHE A 54 13.54 18.04 -17.65
N LYS A 55 12.51 17.20 -17.86
CA LYS A 55 11.93 16.98 -19.18
C LYS A 55 11.11 18.17 -19.71
N GLY A 56 10.96 19.24 -18.92
CA GLY A 56 10.32 20.48 -19.38
C GLY A 56 8.82 20.32 -19.66
N THR A 57 8.20 19.23 -19.21
CA THR A 57 6.75 19.07 -19.21
C THR A 57 6.16 20.09 -18.24
N ARG A 58 5.79 21.27 -18.77
CA ARG A 58 5.05 22.33 -18.03
C ARG A 58 3.74 21.84 -17.42
N LYS A 59 3.27 20.68 -17.85
CA LYS A 59 2.21 19.91 -17.21
C LYS A 59 2.87 18.71 -16.55
N TYR A 60 3.20 18.84 -15.28
CA TYR A 60 3.26 17.68 -14.41
C TYR A 60 1.87 17.03 -14.46
N GLU A 61 1.68 16.01 -15.29
CA GLU A 61 0.45 15.23 -15.34
C GLU A 61 0.42 14.37 -14.07
N ALA A 62 0.05 15.01 -12.95
CA ALA A 62 -0.01 14.40 -11.62
C ALA A 62 -0.73 13.05 -11.63
N ASP A 63 -1.65 12.82 -12.57
CA ASP A 63 -2.41 11.58 -12.68
C ASP A 63 -1.65 10.39 -13.27
N LYS A 64 -0.59 10.59 -14.06
CA LYS A 64 0.12 9.46 -14.72
C LYS A 64 1.40 9.06 -14.02
N THR A 65 1.94 9.90 -13.16
CA THR A 65 3.25 9.69 -12.53
C THR A 65 3.22 9.66 -11.02
N MET A 66 2.03 9.78 -10.43
CA MET A 66 1.83 9.54 -9.02
C MET A 66 1.53 8.07 -8.74
N PRO A 67 2.08 7.52 -7.64
CA PRO A 67 1.59 6.28 -7.08
C PRO A 67 0.14 6.48 -6.64
N VAL A 68 -0.71 5.52 -6.97
CA VAL A 68 -2.09 5.51 -6.50
C VAL A 68 -2.14 4.68 -5.24
N ALA A 69 -2.64 5.27 -4.16
CA ALA A 69 -2.64 4.64 -2.84
C ALA A 69 -3.98 4.87 -2.14
N ASN A 70 -4.44 3.84 -1.45
CA ASN A 70 -5.46 3.91 -0.42
C ASN A 70 -5.01 3.08 0.79
N GLN A 71 -5.88 2.90 1.78
CA GLN A 71 -5.52 2.15 2.99
C GLN A 71 -5.09 0.70 2.74
N MET A 72 -5.56 0.07 1.66
CA MET A 72 -5.37 -1.36 1.39
C MET A 72 -4.32 -1.64 0.32
N LEU A 73 -4.28 -0.81 -0.73
CA LEU A 73 -3.51 -1.03 -1.94
C LEU A 73 -2.71 0.21 -2.28
N THR A 74 -1.42 0.02 -2.56
CA THR A 74 -0.57 1.06 -3.14
C THR A 74 0.08 0.51 -4.40
N LEU A 75 -0.02 1.27 -5.48
CA LEU A 75 0.60 0.98 -6.76
C LEU A 75 1.61 2.07 -7.05
N ASP A 76 2.82 1.69 -7.45
CA ASP A 76 3.77 2.68 -7.95
C ASP A 76 3.30 3.28 -9.28
N ALA A 77 3.86 4.43 -9.63
CA ALA A 77 3.49 5.18 -10.84
C ALA A 77 3.64 4.35 -12.13
N LYS A 78 4.62 3.42 -12.15
CA LYS A 78 4.87 2.53 -13.29
C LYS A 78 4.05 1.24 -13.27
N LYS A 79 3.30 1.00 -12.19
CA LYS A 79 2.54 -0.22 -11.96
C LYS A 79 3.41 -1.49 -12.00
N GLU A 80 4.68 -1.35 -11.61
CA GLU A 80 5.65 -2.43 -11.49
C GLU A 80 5.76 -2.95 -10.06
N THR A 81 5.31 -2.17 -9.08
CA THR A 81 5.33 -2.52 -7.66
C THR A 81 3.95 -2.34 -7.07
N MET A 82 3.46 -3.38 -6.42
CA MET A 82 2.20 -3.37 -5.69
C MET A 82 2.46 -3.66 -4.22
N ARG A 83 1.95 -2.81 -3.32
CA ARG A 83 1.91 -3.06 -1.88
C ARG A 83 0.47 -3.30 -1.46
N ILE A 84 0.27 -4.36 -0.69
CA ILE A 84 -1.03 -4.71 -0.10
C ILE A 84 -0.89 -4.72 1.42
N ASN A 85 -1.81 -4.07 2.11
CA ASN A 85 -1.88 -4.03 3.56
C ASN A 85 -3.02 -4.92 4.04
N PHE A 86 -2.68 -6.09 4.58
CA PHE A 86 -3.64 -6.99 5.21
C PHE A 86 -3.83 -6.65 6.69
N ARG A 87 -5.06 -6.81 7.19
CA ARG A 87 -5.43 -6.67 8.61
C ARG A 87 -5.84 -8.03 9.14
N PHE A 88 -4.89 -8.78 9.70
CA PHE A 88 -5.14 -10.12 10.24
C PHE A 88 -5.47 -10.11 11.74
N ASN A 89 -5.29 -8.99 12.45
CA ASN A 89 -5.67 -8.81 13.85
C ASN A 89 -5.12 -9.89 14.80
N GLY A 90 -3.81 -10.15 14.70
CA GLY A 90 -3.14 -11.17 15.51
C GLY A 90 -3.36 -12.61 15.03
N ILE A 91 -4.17 -12.84 13.99
CA ILE A 91 -4.29 -14.14 13.34
C ILE A 91 -2.99 -14.42 12.58
N ASN A 92 -2.39 -15.58 12.86
CA ASN A 92 -1.09 -15.97 12.38
C ASN A 92 -1.10 -17.42 11.88
N LYS A 93 0.09 -17.99 11.63
CA LYS A 93 0.25 -19.36 11.10
C LYS A 93 -0.26 -20.45 12.04
N GLU A 94 -0.37 -20.18 13.34
CA GLU A 94 -0.79 -21.13 14.37
C GLU A 94 -2.29 -21.06 14.67
N SER A 95 -2.98 -20.01 14.21
CA SER A 95 -4.42 -19.84 14.39
C SER A 95 -5.25 -20.93 13.69
N LYS A 96 -6.52 -21.06 14.11
CA LYS A 96 -7.43 -22.06 13.54
C LYS A 96 -7.76 -21.77 12.08
N ALA A 97 -8.07 -22.81 11.31
CA ALA A 97 -8.37 -22.68 9.89
C ALA A 97 -9.59 -21.75 9.63
N ASP A 98 -10.65 -21.87 10.42
CA ASP A 98 -11.87 -21.06 10.27
C ASP A 98 -11.60 -19.57 10.52
N GLU A 99 -10.77 -19.26 11.53
CA GLU A 99 -10.36 -17.88 11.84
C GLU A 99 -9.53 -17.28 10.70
N LYS A 100 -8.60 -18.05 10.14
CA LYS A 100 -7.80 -17.64 8.97
C LYS A 100 -8.68 -17.38 7.75
N GLN A 101 -9.64 -18.27 7.45
CA GLN A 101 -10.56 -18.08 6.33
C GLN A 101 -11.42 -16.84 6.49
N LYS A 102 -11.96 -16.61 7.70
CA LYS A 102 -12.73 -15.41 8.02
C LYS A 102 -11.89 -14.14 7.84
N ALA A 103 -10.66 -14.11 8.38
CA ALA A 103 -9.77 -12.98 8.24
C ALA A 103 -9.45 -12.66 6.76
N VAL A 104 -9.22 -13.68 5.95
CA VAL A 104 -9.01 -13.50 4.51
C VAL A 104 -10.27 -12.96 3.84
N ALA A 105 -11.46 -13.48 4.16
CA ALA A 105 -12.73 -12.99 3.62
C ALA A 105 -12.95 -11.51 3.94
N ASP A 106 -12.72 -11.10 5.20
CA ASP A 106 -12.86 -9.71 5.64
C ASP A 106 -11.89 -8.78 4.88
N ASN A 107 -10.64 -9.21 4.67
CA ASN A 107 -9.67 -8.43 3.89
C ASN A 107 -10.05 -8.31 2.41
N ILE A 108 -10.61 -9.36 1.83
CA ILE A 108 -11.05 -9.36 0.44
C ILE A 108 -12.30 -8.49 0.27
N GLU A 109 -13.25 -8.54 1.20
CA GLU A 109 -14.42 -7.65 1.21
C GLU A 109 -13.96 -6.18 1.23
N LEU A 110 -13.03 -5.85 2.12
CA LEU A 110 -12.47 -4.51 2.22
C LEU A 110 -11.76 -4.10 0.93
N LEU A 111 -10.86 -4.93 0.40
CA LEU A 111 -10.17 -4.63 -0.85
C LEU A 111 -11.15 -4.41 -2.01
N SER A 112 -12.20 -5.24 -2.11
CA SER A 112 -13.20 -5.16 -3.19
C SER A 112 -14.00 -3.86 -3.16
N SER A 113 -14.16 -3.23 -1.99
CA SER A 113 -14.77 -1.90 -1.88
C SER A 113 -13.84 -0.75 -2.29
N HIS A 114 -12.53 -1.01 -2.38
CA HIS A 114 -11.48 -0.02 -2.63
C HIS A 114 -10.95 -0.07 -4.07
N ILE A 115 -11.36 -1.05 -4.87
CA ILE A 115 -10.91 -1.22 -6.25
C ILE A 115 -12.07 -1.56 -7.19
N SER A 116 -11.93 -1.22 -8.45
CA SER A 116 -12.80 -1.67 -9.52
C SER A 116 -12.00 -2.02 -10.78
N PHE A 117 -12.65 -2.77 -11.66
CA PHE A 117 -12.17 -3.10 -13.00
C PHE A 117 -13.30 -2.86 -13.98
N ILE A 118 -12.95 -2.46 -15.21
CA ILE A 118 -13.91 -2.34 -16.31
C ILE A 118 -14.57 -3.70 -16.60
N ASN A 119 -13.78 -4.78 -16.55
CA ASN A 119 -14.25 -6.14 -16.73
C ASN A 119 -14.46 -6.84 -15.36
N PRO A 120 -15.67 -7.30 -15.02
CA PRO A 120 -15.93 -8.05 -13.78
C PRO A 120 -15.09 -9.34 -13.65
N ALA A 121 -14.73 -9.97 -14.76
CA ALA A 121 -13.87 -11.15 -14.74
C ALA A 121 -12.45 -10.83 -14.25
N ASP A 122 -11.92 -9.66 -14.61
CA ASP A 122 -10.61 -9.19 -14.15
C ASP A 122 -10.61 -8.94 -12.64
N LEU A 123 -11.68 -8.34 -12.10
CA LEU A 123 -11.86 -8.16 -10.66
C LEU A 123 -11.82 -9.50 -9.92
N LYS A 124 -12.58 -10.49 -10.41
CA LYS A 124 -12.61 -11.84 -9.81
C LYS A 124 -11.22 -12.50 -9.84
N ASN A 125 -10.52 -12.41 -10.97
CA ASN A 125 -9.18 -12.97 -11.12
C ASN A 125 -8.17 -12.29 -10.17
N PHE A 126 -8.19 -10.96 -10.13
CA PHE A 126 -7.32 -10.18 -9.25
C PHE A 126 -7.55 -10.55 -7.78
N ILE A 127 -8.81 -10.57 -7.32
CA ILE A 127 -9.18 -10.97 -5.96
C ILE A 127 -8.69 -12.39 -5.64
N ASN A 128 -8.80 -13.33 -6.57
CA ASN A 128 -8.35 -14.71 -6.34
C ASN A 128 -6.83 -14.78 -6.12
N HIS A 129 -6.05 -14.01 -6.87
CA HIS A 129 -4.60 -13.91 -6.65
C HIS A 129 -4.27 -13.27 -5.30
N ILE A 130 -4.97 -12.19 -4.91
CA ILE A 130 -4.78 -11.57 -3.60
C ILE A 130 -5.16 -12.55 -2.47
N ARG A 131 -6.21 -13.34 -2.66
CA ARG A 131 -6.62 -14.38 -1.71
C ARG A 131 -5.54 -15.43 -1.51
N LYS A 132 -4.88 -15.88 -2.60
CA LYS A 132 -3.73 -16.80 -2.52
C LYS A 132 -2.57 -16.19 -1.72
N ILE A 133 -2.23 -14.93 -1.99
CA ILE A 133 -1.23 -14.20 -1.20
C ILE A 133 -1.62 -14.21 0.28
N ALA A 134 -2.84 -13.82 0.62
CA ALA A 134 -3.31 -13.76 2.00
C ALA A 134 -3.21 -15.12 2.71
N TYR A 135 -3.61 -16.21 2.04
CA TYR A 135 -3.48 -17.55 2.58
C TYR A 135 -2.01 -17.99 2.75
N SER A 136 -1.12 -17.64 1.81
CA SER A 136 0.31 -17.90 1.94
C SER A 136 0.90 -17.23 3.20
N LEU A 137 0.51 -15.99 3.49
CA LEU A 137 0.94 -15.28 4.71
C LEU A 137 0.49 -15.98 6.00
N LEU A 138 -0.70 -16.59 5.98
CA LEU A 138 -1.27 -17.35 7.10
C LEU A 138 -0.79 -18.81 7.17
N GLY A 139 0.22 -19.18 6.37
CA GLY A 139 0.91 -20.46 6.44
C GLY A 139 0.29 -21.59 5.62
N PHE A 140 -0.65 -21.28 4.71
CA PHE A 140 -1.10 -22.25 3.71
C PHE A 140 -0.09 -22.35 2.57
N GLN A 141 0.04 -23.52 1.95
CA GLN A 141 0.93 -23.76 0.80
C GLN A 141 0.33 -23.21 -0.52
N ASN A 142 0.08 -21.90 -0.56
CA ASN A 142 -0.59 -21.21 -1.67
C ASN A 142 0.28 -20.09 -2.26
N GLU A 143 1.56 -20.37 -2.50
CA GLU A 143 2.47 -19.41 -3.14
C GLU A 143 2.07 -19.17 -4.60
N LEU A 144 2.31 -17.94 -5.08
CA LEU A 144 2.06 -17.57 -6.46
C LEU A 144 3.18 -18.12 -7.35
N ASP A 145 2.79 -18.72 -8.48
CA ASP A 145 3.76 -19.10 -9.51
C ASP A 145 4.13 -17.91 -10.43
N GLU A 146 5.12 -18.09 -11.29
CA GLU A 146 5.54 -17.04 -12.23
C GLU A 146 4.45 -16.64 -13.24
N LYS A 147 3.53 -17.54 -13.59
CA LYS A 147 2.43 -17.25 -14.52
C LYS A 147 1.40 -16.36 -13.85
N GLU A 148 1.09 -16.63 -12.59
CA GLU A 148 0.18 -15.84 -11.76
C GLU A 148 0.76 -14.46 -11.48
N LEU A 149 2.07 -14.34 -11.20
CA LEU A 149 2.72 -13.03 -11.06
C LEU A 149 2.64 -12.20 -12.34
N LYS A 150 2.78 -12.83 -13.52
CA LYS A 150 2.55 -12.16 -14.82
C LYS A 150 1.10 -11.73 -15.00
N GLN A 151 0.13 -12.57 -14.63
CA GLN A 151 -1.29 -12.23 -14.68
C GLN A 151 -1.63 -11.05 -13.76
N ILE A 152 -1.09 -11.04 -12.55
CA ILE A 152 -1.25 -9.92 -11.60
C ILE A 152 -0.70 -8.63 -12.20
N LYS A 153 0.48 -8.68 -12.83
CA LYS A 153 1.07 -7.53 -13.51
C LYS A 153 0.13 -6.94 -14.57
N ASP A 154 -0.41 -7.80 -15.43
CA ASP A 154 -1.33 -7.38 -16.48
C ASP A 154 -2.62 -6.78 -15.88
N LEU A 155 -3.13 -7.38 -14.80
CA LEU A 155 -4.31 -6.89 -14.09
C LEU A 155 -4.08 -5.51 -13.43
N ILE A 156 -2.94 -5.28 -12.80
CA ILE A 156 -2.64 -3.99 -12.14
C ILE A 156 -2.65 -2.83 -13.15
N SER A 157 -2.26 -3.07 -14.40
CA SER A 157 -2.36 -2.04 -15.45
C SER A 157 -3.80 -1.51 -15.61
N ARG A 158 -4.81 -2.34 -15.32
CA ARG A 158 -6.24 -2.08 -15.53
C ARG A 158 -7.03 -1.81 -14.25
N VAL A 159 -6.42 -1.97 -13.07
CA VAL A 159 -7.11 -1.71 -11.81
C VAL A 159 -7.35 -0.21 -11.63
N ILE A 160 -8.57 0.12 -11.23
CA ILE A 160 -8.98 1.45 -10.81
C ILE A 160 -9.01 1.41 -9.28
N VAL A 161 -8.28 2.30 -8.64
CA VAL A 161 -8.18 2.37 -7.18
C VAL A 161 -8.99 3.57 -6.71
N HIS A 162 -9.94 3.33 -5.82
CA HIS A 162 -10.78 4.37 -5.23
C HIS A 162 -10.07 4.99 -4.02
N GLN A 163 -10.23 6.30 -3.83
CA GLN A 163 -9.74 6.96 -2.62
C GLN A 163 -10.64 6.61 -1.44
N ASP A 164 -10.09 6.65 -0.22
CA ASP A 164 -10.82 6.23 0.99
C ASP A 164 -12.11 7.06 1.21
N ASP A 165 -12.13 8.31 0.70
CA ASP A 165 -13.26 9.24 0.84
C ASP A 165 -14.48 8.83 -0.02
N ASP A 166 -14.28 7.99 -1.04
CA ASP A 166 -15.34 7.52 -1.95
C ASP A 166 -16.08 6.28 -1.41
N ILE A 167 -15.71 5.79 -0.23
CA ILE A 167 -16.12 4.48 0.28
C ILE A 167 -17.22 4.64 1.33
N PRO A 168 -18.30 3.81 1.30
CA PRO A 168 -19.39 3.91 2.26
C PRO A 168 -18.89 3.84 3.71
N LYS A 169 -19.29 4.83 4.52
CA LYS A 169 -18.90 4.96 5.94
C LYS A 169 -19.16 3.68 6.76
N SER A 170 -20.20 2.91 6.44
CA SER A 170 -20.52 1.64 7.11
C SER A 170 -19.39 0.60 6.99
N ILE A 171 -18.68 0.60 5.87
CA ILE A 171 -17.52 -0.25 5.63
C ILE A 171 -16.35 0.33 6.44
N THR A 172 -16.04 1.61 6.28
CA THR A 172 -14.93 2.26 7.00
C THR A 172 -15.02 2.09 8.52
N THR A 173 -16.20 2.25 9.14
CA THR A 173 -16.37 2.06 10.60
C THR A 173 -16.19 0.60 11.05
N LYS A 174 -16.58 -0.39 10.22
CA LYS A 174 -16.33 -1.82 10.51
C LYS A 174 -14.82 -2.09 10.58
N PHE A 175 -14.04 -1.44 9.73
CA PHE A 175 -12.60 -1.69 9.59
C PHE A 175 -11.68 -0.75 10.38
N GLU A 176 -12.17 0.42 10.81
CA GLU A 176 -11.51 1.26 11.81
C GLU A 176 -11.45 0.56 13.17
N LYS A 177 -12.47 -0.22 13.54
CA LYS A 177 -12.41 -1.08 14.74
C LYS A 177 -11.34 -2.18 14.63
N LEU A 178 -10.95 -2.55 13.41
CA LEU A 178 -9.94 -3.58 13.12
C LEU A 178 -8.52 -2.99 12.99
N SER A 179 -8.34 -1.67 12.91
CA SER A 179 -7.01 -1.05 12.72
C SER A 179 -6.15 -1.01 13.98
N SER A 180 -6.73 -1.31 15.15
CA SER A 180 -6.05 -1.29 16.44
C SER A 180 -5.10 -2.48 16.66
N HIS A 181 -5.02 -3.45 15.74
CA HIS A 181 -4.31 -4.73 15.95
C HIS A 181 -3.18 -5.00 14.93
N GLY A 182 -2.70 -3.95 14.25
CA GLY A 182 -1.54 -4.01 13.37
C GLY A 182 -1.86 -4.44 11.93
N THR A 183 -1.03 -3.99 10.99
CA THR A 183 -1.16 -4.30 9.55
C THR A 183 0.01 -5.16 9.09
N THR A 184 -0.26 -6.19 8.30
CA THR A 184 0.75 -7.00 7.62
C THR A 184 0.88 -6.51 6.19
N SER A 185 2.04 -5.93 5.85
CA SER A 185 2.27 -5.38 4.51
C SER A 185 3.05 -6.36 3.64
N VAL A 186 2.60 -6.55 2.40
CA VAL A 186 3.32 -7.33 1.39
C VAL A 186 3.65 -6.46 0.20
N ILE A 187 4.90 -6.50 -0.25
CA ILE A 187 5.33 -5.87 -1.50
C ILE A 187 5.52 -6.96 -2.55
N CYS A 188 4.75 -6.89 -3.64
CA CYS A 188 4.95 -7.65 -4.84
C CYS A 188 5.69 -6.81 -5.87
N ASN A 189 6.92 -7.24 -6.21
CA ASN A 189 7.69 -6.68 -7.31
C ASN A 189 7.36 -7.46 -8.59
N LEU A 190 6.89 -6.75 -9.59
CA LEU A 190 6.40 -7.28 -10.86
C LEU A 190 7.21 -6.72 -12.04
N SER A 191 8.35 -6.10 -11.77
CA SER A 191 9.27 -5.61 -12.79
C SER A 191 9.92 -6.77 -13.55
N LYS A 192 10.27 -6.54 -14.82
CA LYS A 192 11.01 -7.52 -15.64
C LYS A 192 12.52 -7.49 -15.36
N GLU A 193 13.03 -6.39 -14.80
CA GLU A 193 14.46 -6.20 -14.53
C GLU A 193 14.94 -6.93 -13.26
N LYS A 194 14.00 -7.42 -12.44
CA LYS A 194 14.25 -8.17 -11.20
C LYS A 194 13.41 -9.45 -11.21
N PRO A 195 13.82 -10.50 -10.49
CA PRO A 195 12.94 -11.66 -10.31
C PRO A 195 11.62 -11.18 -9.68
N MET A 196 10.50 -11.51 -10.34
CA MET A 196 9.17 -11.19 -9.81
C MET A 196 8.96 -11.97 -8.51
N GLY A 197 8.32 -11.35 -7.54
CA GLY A 197 8.04 -12.01 -6.28
C GLY A 197 7.40 -11.10 -5.23
N CYS A 198 6.76 -11.73 -4.26
CA CYS A 198 6.16 -11.03 -3.12
C CYS A 198 7.01 -11.23 -1.87
N LYS A 199 7.29 -10.14 -1.15
CA LYS A 199 8.08 -10.12 0.08
C LYS A 199 7.24 -9.52 1.21
N LEU A 200 7.25 -10.20 2.35
CA LEU A 200 6.66 -9.72 3.60
C LEU A 200 7.50 -8.54 4.12
N LEU A 201 6.84 -7.45 4.50
CA LEU A 201 7.41 -6.40 5.34
C LEU A 201 6.86 -6.58 6.76
N ILE A 202 7.76 -6.93 7.68
CA ILE A 202 7.50 -6.96 9.12
C ILE A 202 7.94 -5.61 9.70
#